data_AF-A0A7J4FV75-F1
#
_entry.id   AF-A0A7J4FV75-F1
#
_cell.length_a   1.000
_cell.length_b   1.000
_cell.length_c   1.000
_cell.angle_alpha   90.00
_cell.angle_beta   90.00
_cell.angle_gamma   90.00
#
_symmetry.space_group_name_H-M   'P 1'
#
loop_
_entity.id
_entity.type
_entity.pdbx_description
1 polymer ?
#
loop_
_entity_poly.entity_id
_entity_poly.type
_entity_poly.pdbx_seq_one_letter_code
_entity_poly.pdbx_strand_id
1 'polypeptide(L)'
;MNDPHVKALHYRVIVGKDIDYNNAPPMSETTNEFDLSIDDDTAIFEMNKHYSTADEAKEVVDEYLSAWDILIGLEHDPDDLRFVFDRADVIDRSPHKTEKIW
;
A
#
# COMPACT_ATOMS: atom_id res chain seq x y z
N MET A 1 -4.43 3.36 21.39
CA MET A 1 -3.31 2.46 21.06
C MET A 1 -2.08 3.02 21.76
N ASN A 2 -1.24 2.17 22.35
CA ASN A 2 -0.04 2.59 23.07
C ASN A 2 1.17 2.70 22.15
N ASP A 3 1.30 1.78 21.20
CA ASP A 3 2.35 1.76 20.18
C ASP A 3 1.70 1.47 18.82
N PRO A 4 1.00 2.46 18.22
CA PRO A 4 0.29 2.29 16.96
C PRO A 4 1.27 2.05 15.83
N HIS A 5 0.99 1.07 14.98
CA HIS A 5 1.80 0.74 13.83
C HIS A 5 0.90 0.45 12.64
N VAL A 6 1.15 1.12 11.51
CA VAL A 6 0.54 0.78 10.23
C VAL A 6 1.08 -0.56 9.78
N LYS A 7 0.24 -1.60 9.78
CA LYS A 7 0.58 -2.92 9.28
C LYS A 7 0.53 -2.95 7.75
N ALA A 8 -0.50 -2.34 7.15
CA ALA A 8 -0.66 -2.33 5.71
C ALA A 8 -1.39 -1.07 5.22
N LEU A 9 -1.06 -0.64 4.00
CA LEU A 9 -1.85 0.33 3.23
C LEU A 9 -2.52 -0.38 2.07
N HIS A 10 -3.81 -0.07 1.86
CA HIS A 10 -4.60 -0.61 0.76
C HIS A 10 -4.91 0.51 -0.23
N TYR A 11 -4.64 0.26 -1.49
CA TYR A 11 -4.91 1.15 -2.61
C TYR A 11 -5.78 0.41 -3.63
N ARG A 12 -6.70 1.12 -4.27
CA ARG A 12 -7.41 0.65 -5.46
C ARG A 12 -6.60 1.00 -6.70
N VAL A 13 -6.43 0.03 -7.57
CA VAL A 13 -5.80 0.18 -8.88
C VAL A 13 -6.89 0.50 -9.89
N ILE A 14 -6.85 1.71 -10.43
CA ILE A 14 -7.76 2.17 -11.47
C ILE A 14 -7.01 2.15 -12.79
N VAL A 15 -7.50 1.37 -13.75
CA VAL A 15 -6.91 1.28 -15.08
C VAL A 15 -7.74 2.01 -16.13
N GLY A 16 -7.07 2.53 -17.15
CA GLY A 16 -7.71 3.16 -18.32
C GLY A 16 -8.58 2.17 -19.10
N LYS A 17 -9.52 2.69 -19.91
CA LYS A 17 -10.50 1.88 -20.66
C LYS A 17 -9.89 0.88 -21.65
N ASP A 18 -8.64 1.10 -22.04
CA ASP A 18 -7.96 0.32 -23.08
C ASP A 18 -6.92 -0.67 -22.51
N ILE A 19 -6.78 -0.75 -21.18
CA ILE A 19 -5.88 -1.70 -20.50
C ILE A 19 -6.69 -2.84 -19.85
N ASP A 20 -6.47 -4.07 -20.33
CA ASP A 20 -7.02 -5.27 -19.70
C ASP A 20 -6.13 -5.74 -18.54
N TYR A 21 -6.22 -5.02 -17.42
CA TYR A 21 -5.50 -5.38 -16.19
C TYR A 21 -6.11 -6.59 -15.46
N ASN A 22 -7.37 -6.95 -15.78
CA ASN A 22 -8.04 -8.13 -15.20
C ASN A 22 -7.36 -9.46 -15.58
N ASN A 23 -6.47 -9.45 -16.58
CA ASN A 23 -5.66 -10.59 -16.98
C ASN A 23 -4.16 -10.39 -16.69
N ALA A 24 -3.78 -9.33 -15.97
CA ALA A 24 -2.40 -9.12 -15.57
C ALA A 24 -2.00 -10.19 -14.52
N PRO A 25 -0.84 -10.86 -14.67
CA PRO A 25 -0.36 -11.77 -13.65
C PRO A 25 -0.15 -11.01 -12.34
N PRO A 26 -0.48 -11.62 -11.17
CA PRO A 26 -0.24 -11.00 -9.88
C PRO A 26 1.21 -10.53 -9.77
N MET A 27 1.39 -9.30 -9.32
CA MET A 27 2.70 -8.71 -9.13
C MET A 27 3.03 -8.69 -7.64
N SER A 28 4.27 -9.03 -7.30
CA SER A 28 4.79 -8.86 -5.96
C SER A 28 6.21 -8.30 -5.99
N GLU A 29 6.51 -7.33 -5.13
CA GLU A 29 7.84 -6.77 -4.96
C GLU A 29 8.17 -6.56 -3.49
N THR A 30 9.41 -6.81 -3.10
CA THR A 30 9.89 -6.59 -1.73
C THR A 30 10.89 -5.44 -1.72
N THR A 31 10.65 -4.46 -0.86
CA THR A 31 11.58 -3.38 -0.56
C THR A 31 12.02 -3.44 0.91
N ASN A 32 12.96 -2.57 1.29
CA ASN A 32 13.33 -2.42 2.70
C ASN A 32 12.22 -1.81 3.56
N GLU A 33 11.25 -1.11 2.95
CA GLU A 33 10.20 -0.38 3.66
C GLU A 33 8.89 -1.18 3.74
N PHE A 34 8.57 -1.96 2.71
CA PHE A 34 7.33 -2.72 2.60
C PHE A 34 7.44 -3.87 1.58
N ASP A 35 6.47 -4.78 1.64
CA ASP A 35 6.14 -5.75 0.59
C ASP A 35 4.90 -5.28 -0.17
N LEU A 36 5.00 -5.18 -1.49
CA LEU A 36 3.92 -4.87 -2.40
C LEU A 36 3.33 -6.16 -2.97
N SER A 37 2.00 -6.25 -2.96
CA SER A 37 1.25 -7.22 -3.76
C SER A 37 0.14 -6.50 -4.53
N ILE A 38 0.00 -6.81 -5.81
CA ILE A 38 -1.08 -6.32 -6.67
C ILE A 38 -1.83 -7.54 -7.20
N ASP A 39 -3.13 -7.56 -6.95
CA ASP A 39 -4.06 -8.59 -7.42
C ASP A 39 -5.38 -7.92 -7.81
N ASP A 40 -5.90 -8.25 -8.99
CA ASP A 40 -7.05 -7.60 -9.62
C ASP A 40 -6.98 -6.05 -9.59
N ASP A 41 -7.85 -5.41 -8.81
CA ASP A 41 -7.99 -3.96 -8.66
C ASP A 41 -7.43 -3.44 -7.32
N THR A 42 -6.65 -4.26 -6.61
CA THR A 42 -6.18 -3.94 -5.26
C THR A 42 -4.66 -4.08 -5.18
N ALA A 43 -4.02 -3.03 -4.65
CA ALA A 43 -2.62 -3.01 -4.27
C ALA A 43 -2.50 -2.91 -2.75
N ILE A 44 -1.72 -3.82 -2.17
CA ILE A 44 -1.49 -3.91 -0.73
C ILE A 44 0.00 -3.73 -0.47
N PHE A 45 0.31 -2.75 0.38
CA PHE A 45 1.67 -2.46 0.86
C PHE A 45 1.76 -2.88 2.32
N GLU A 46 2.37 -4.03 2.61
CA GLU A 46 2.60 -4.51 3.98
C GLU A 46 3.89 -3.87 4.53
N MET A 47 3.79 -3.06 5.58
CA MET A 47 4.90 -2.25 6.07
C MET A 47 5.90 -3.10 6.87
N ASN A 48 7.15 -3.13 6.42
CA ASN A 48 8.26 -3.81 7.09
C ASN A 48 8.88 -2.96 8.20
N LYS A 49 8.82 -1.62 8.06
CA LYS A 49 9.27 -0.67 9.07
C LYS A 49 8.11 -0.06 9.85
N HIS A 50 8.46 0.50 11.01
CA HIS A 50 7.48 1.13 11.87
C HIS A 50 7.11 2.53 11.38
N TYR A 51 5.81 2.68 11.12
CA TYR A 51 5.14 3.97 10.93
C TYR A 51 3.96 4.05 11.89
N SER A 52 3.83 5.18 12.57
CA SER A 52 2.85 5.37 13.64
C SER A 52 1.49 5.84 13.12
N THR A 53 1.49 6.44 11.92
CA THR A 53 0.30 6.97 11.26
C THR A 53 0.24 6.57 9.80
N ALA A 54 -0.98 6.59 9.24
CA ALA A 54 -1.19 6.32 7.82
C ALA A 54 -0.45 7.31 6.93
N ASP A 55 -0.40 8.60 7.30
CA ASP A 55 0.27 9.62 6.49
C ASP A 55 1.78 9.38 6.41
N GLU A 56 2.45 9.03 7.53
CA GLU A 56 3.88 8.67 7.53
C GLU A 56 4.16 7.46 6.63
N ALA A 57 3.31 6.43 6.68
CA ALA A 57 3.47 5.25 5.82
C ALA A 57 3.21 5.59 4.34
N LYS A 58 2.23 6.45 4.07
CA LYS A 58 1.87 6.88 2.71
C LYS A 58 2.98 7.70 2.07
N GLU A 59 3.65 8.60 2.80
CA GLU A 59 4.77 9.37 2.24
C GLU A 59 5.84 8.46 1.60
N VAL A 60 6.11 7.31 2.24
CA VAL A 60 7.09 6.33 1.74
C VAL A 60 6.57 5.55 0.53
N VAL A 61 5.29 5.14 0.57
CA VAL A 61 4.66 4.46 -0.57
C VAL A 61 4.49 5.41 -1.77
N ASP A 62 4.14 6.67 -1.54
CA ASP A 62 3.92 7.68 -2.57
C ASP A 62 5.24 8.06 -3.27
N GLU A 63 6.39 8.03 -2.57
CA GLU A 63 7.71 8.17 -3.20
C GLU A 63 7.98 7.04 -4.20
N TYR A 64 7.67 5.79 -3.81
CA TYR A 64 7.80 4.64 -4.68
C TYR A 64 6.84 4.72 -5.88
N LEU A 65 5.56 5.02 -5.64
CA LEU A 65 4.55 5.17 -6.70
C LEU A 65 4.88 6.31 -7.67
N SER A 66 5.47 7.41 -7.19
CA SER A 66 5.92 8.50 -8.07
C SER A 66 6.99 8.05 -9.06
N ALA A 67 7.85 7.10 -8.68
CA ALA A 67 8.83 6.52 -9.60
C ALA A 67 8.15 5.62 -10.66
N TRP A 68 7.08 4.92 -10.28
CA TRP A 68 6.26 4.14 -11.21
C TRP A 68 5.53 5.03 -12.21
N ASP A 69 4.94 6.14 -11.77
CA ASP A 69 4.26 7.09 -12.65
C ASP A 69 5.19 7.63 -13.75
N ILE A 70 6.47 7.85 -13.42
CA ILE A 70 7.48 8.26 -14.41
C ILE A 70 7.74 7.16 -15.44
N LEU A 71 7.89 5.90 -15.00
CA LEU A 71 8.11 4.77 -15.91
C LEU A 71 6.90 4.54 -16.81
N ILE A 72 5.69 4.59 -16.25
CA ILE A 72 4.44 4.41 -16.98
C ILE A 72 4.26 5.55 -17.99
N GLY A 73 4.47 6.81 -17.61
CA GLY A 73 4.37 7.94 -18.54
C GLY A 73 5.41 7.96 -19.66
N LEU A 74 6.45 7.13 -19.59
CA LEU A 74 7.42 6.93 -20.69
C LEU A 74 6.98 5.85 -21.69
N GLU A 75 6.22 4.84 -21.24
CA GLU A 75 5.86 3.65 -22.03
C GLU A 75 4.37 3.63 -22.44
N HIS A 76 3.52 4.36 -21.71
CA HIS A 76 2.06 4.37 -21.78
C HIS A 76 1.49 5.80 -21.54
N ASP A 77 0.17 5.99 -21.66
CA ASP A 77 -0.45 7.27 -21.29
C ASP A 77 -0.45 7.41 -19.75
N PRO A 78 -0.05 8.54 -19.16
CA PRO A 78 -0.04 8.73 -17.70
C PRO A 78 -1.40 8.53 -17.01
N ASP A 79 -2.51 8.55 -17.76
CA ASP A 79 -3.84 8.26 -17.21
C ASP A 79 -4.21 6.76 -17.22
N ASP A 80 -3.33 5.89 -17.70
CA ASP A 80 -3.61 4.47 -17.91
C ASP A 80 -3.57 3.63 -16.63
N LEU A 81 -2.89 4.08 -15.57
CA LEU A 81 -2.82 3.40 -14.27
C LEU A 81 -2.80 4.43 -13.13
N ARG A 82 -3.69 4.29 -12.16
CA ARG A 82 -3.72 5.15 -10.97
C ARG A 82 -3.93 4.33 -9.70
N PHE A 83 -3.13 4.61 -8.69
CA PHE A 83 -3.30 4.06 -7.35
C PHE A 83 -4.06 5.06 -6.49
N VAL A 84 -5.24 4.67 -6.01
CA VAL A 84 -6.08 5.51 -5.15
C VAL A 84 -6.13 4.91 -3.76
N PHE A 85 -5.60 5.63 -2.78
CA PHE A 85 -5.65 5.22 -1.39
C PHE A 85 -7.08 4.88 -0.94
N ASP A 86 -7.26 3.70 -0.34
CA ASP A 86 -8.54 3.23 0.22
C ASP A 86 -8.53 3.31 1.74
N ARG A 87 -7.62 2.59 2.39
CA ARG A 87 -7.53 2.51 3.85
C ARG A 87 -6.16 2.09 4.36
N ALA A 88 -5.95 2.24 5.65
CA ALA A 88 -4.80 1.74 6.37
C ALA A 88 -5.22 0.79 7.50
N ASP A 89 -4.54 -0.35 7.61
CA ASP A 89 -4.70 -1.27 8.72
C ASP A 89 -3.68 -0.90 9.81
N VAL A 90 -4.18 -0.42 10.96
CA VAL A 90 -3.34 0.02 12.09
C VAL A 90 -3.53 -0.92 13.27
N ILE A 91 -2.42 -1.44 13.80
CA ILE A 91 -2.38 -2.31 14.97
C ILE A 91 -1.70 -1.62 16.15
N ASP A 92 -2.05 -2.01 17.38
CA ASP A 92 -1.28 -1.65 18.58
C ASP A 92 -0.22 -2.73 18.83
N ARG A 93 1.06 -2.40 18.76
CA ARG A 93 2.16 -3.34 19.06
C ARG A 93 2.40 -3.52 20.56
N SER A 94 1.83 -2.65 21.40
CA SER A 94 1.97 -2.71 22.86
C SER A 94 0.61 -2.58 23.57
N PRO A 95 -0.36 -3.46 23.28
CA PRO A 95 -1.68 -3.36 23.89
C PRO A 95 -1.59 -3.58 25.40
N HIS A 96 -2.22 -2.72 26.20
CA HIS A 96 -2.33 -2.95 27.63
C HIS A 96 -3.04 -4.29 27.87
N LYS A 97 -2.37 -5.22 28.55
CA LYS A 97 -3.03 -6.43 29.06
C LYS A 97 -4.04 -5.98 30.12
N THR A 98 -5.33 -6.02 29.81
CA THR A 98 -6.34 -5.86 30.83
C THR A 98 -6.24 -7.09 31.73
N GLU A 99 -5.65 -6.94 32.92
CA GLU A 99 -5.66 -7.99 33.93
C GLU A 99 -7.12 -8.26 34.32
N LYS A 100 -7.63 -9.44 33.95
CA LYS A 100 -8.89 -9.95 34.50
C LYS A 100 -8.61 -10.31 35.95
N ILE A 101 -9.00 -9.41 36.86
CA ILE A 101 -9.05 -9.67 38.29
C ILE A 101 -10.23 -10.64 38.49
N TRP A 102 -9.94 -11.89 38.89
CA TRP A 102 -10.93 -12.88 39.33
C TRP A 102 -11.15 -12.77 40.83
#